data_AF-A0A179BV70-F1
#
_entry.id   AF-A0A179BV70-F1
#
_cell.length_a   1.000
_cell.length_b   1.000
_cell.length_c   1.000
_cell.angle_alpha   90.00
_cell.angle_beta   90.00
_cell.angle_gamma   90.00
#
_symmetry.space_group_name_H-M   'P 1'
#
loop_
_entity.id
_entity.type
_entity.pdbx_description
1 polymer ?
#
loop_
_entity_poly.entity_id
_entity_poly.type
_entity_poly.pdbx_seq_one_letter_code
_entity_poly.pdbx_strand_id
1 'polypeptide(L)'
;MAAIPGMKSATPFLPTVDSTGSATCCFVCGMRAQALGINPGKGDPHFICRRCSVAIDDYKKIRRLDDYELVALDAGVDAVGEWIAERGLGADLSLYDDLDQRMLVKAAWEGCARGLRAALKEAPF
;
A
#
# COMPACT_ATOMS: atom_id res chain seq x y z
N MET A 1 -7.72 -3.44 -35.03
CA MET A 1 -7.26 -2.45 -34.04
C MET A 1 -6.02 -1.79 -34.62
N ALA A 2 -6.11 -0.53 -35.02
CA ALA A 2 -4.98 0.20 -35.59
C ALA A 2 -4.10 0.74 -34.46
N ALA A 3 -2.79 0.51 -34.53
CA ALA A 3 -1.82 1.02 -33.58
C ALA A 3 -1.78 2.57 -33.64
N ILE A 4 -1.66 3.21 -32.47
CA ILE A 4 -1.46 4.66 -32.37
C ILE A 4 0.03 4.95 -32.68
N PRO A 5 0.36 5.74 -33.71
CA PRO A 5 1.75 6.00 -34.07
C PRO A 5 2.53 6.68 -32.93
N GLY A 6 3.66 6.09 -32.54
CA GLY A 6 4.61 6.66 -31.56
C GLY A 6 4.60 6.05 -30.16
N MET A 7 3.66 5.17 -29.84
CA MET A 7 3.57 4.58 -28.51
C MET A 7 4.36 3.26 -28.42
N LYS A 8 5.57 3.29 -27.84
CA LYS A 8 6.32 2.07 -27.48
C LYS A 8 5.72 1.50 -26.20
N SER A 9 4.91 0.44 -26.30
CA SER A 9 4.40 -0.26 -25.12
C SER A 9 5.51 -1.10 -24.48
N ALA A 10 6.01 -0.67 -23.32
CA ALA A 10 6.92 -1.46 -22.49
C ALA A 10 6.18 -2.48 -21.59
N THR A 11 4.84 -2.50 -21.64
CA THR A 11 3.96 -3.44 -20.94
C THR A 11 2.72 -3.74 -21.80
N PRO A 12 2.12 -4.95 -21.72
CA PRO A 12 1.21 -5.46 -22.75
C PRO A 12 -0.17 -4.79 -22.81
N PHE A 13 -0.55 -3.95 -21.85
CA PHE A 13 -1.93 -3.43 -21.69
C PHE A 13 -2.02 -1.89 -21.70
N LEU A 14 -1.12 -1.23 -22.42
CA LEU A 14 -1.17 0.22 -22.65
C LEU A 14 -1.59 0.52 -24.10
N PRO A 15 -2.35 1.61 -24.35
CA PRO A 15 -2.95 2.53 -23.39
C PRO A 15 -4.18 1.94 -22.69
N THR A 16 -4.42 2.32 -21.43
CA THR A 16 -5.65 2.01 -20.68
C THR A 16 -6.78 3.00 -20.92
N VAL A 17 -6.53 4.07 -21.68
CA VAL A 17 -7.50 5.10 -22.06
C VAL A 17 -7.68 5.16 -23.58
N ASP A 18 -8.89 5.48 -24.04
CA ASP A 18 -9.15 5.77 -25.45
C ASP A 18 -8.94 7.25 -25.81
N SER A 19 -9.15 7.59 -27.08
CA SER A 19 -9.03 8.95 -27.61
C SER A 19 -10.03 9.95 -27.01
N THR A 20 -11.07 9.48 -26.31
CA THR A 20 -12.08 10.32 -25.65
C THR A 20 -11.84 10.49 -24.15
N GLY A 21 -10.80 9.84 -23.60
CA GLY A 21 -10.53 9.84 -22.16
C GLY A 21 -11.26 8.73 -21.40
N SER A 22 -11.95 7.81 -22.09
CA SER A 22 -12.69 6.72 -21.46
C SER A 22 -11.80 5.51 -21.19
N ALA A 23 -12.05 4.84 -20.06
CA ALA A 23 -11.29 3.65 -19.66
C ALA A 23 -11.56 2.45 -20.59
N THR A 24 -10.49 1.81 -21.07
CA THR A 24 -10.57 0.67 -22.00
C THR A 24 -10.20 -0.64 -21.31
N CYS A 25 -8.92 -0.84 -21.02
CA CYS A 25 -8.36 -2.07 -20.48
C CYS A 25 -7.59 -1.81 -19.18
N CYS A 26 -7.52 -2.84 -18.35
CA CYS A 26 -6.89 -2.78 -17.04
C CYS A 26 -5.38 -2.87 -17.19
N PHE A 27 -4.66 -1.94 -16.57
CA PHE A 27 -3.20 -1.93 -16.56
C PHE A 27 -2.58 -3.23 -16.01
N VAL A 28 -3.27 -3.88 -15.06
CA VAL A 28 -2.77 -5.06 -14.34
C VAL A 28 -3.04 -6.36 -15.12
N CYS A 29 -4.25 -6.54 -15.65
CA CYS A 29 -4.69 -7.83 -16.20
C CYS A 29 -5.29 -7.77 -17.61
N GLY A 30 -5.35 -6.61 -18.24
CA GLY A 30 -5.90 -6.43 -19.58
C GLY A 30 -7.44 -6.52 -19.71
N MET A 31 -8.16 -6.89 -18.65
CA MET A 31 -9.64 -6.93 -18.63
C MET A 31 -10.25 -5.53 -18.70
N ARG A 32 -11.55 -5.39 -19.01
CA ARG A 32 -12.22 -4.08 -19.06
C ARG A 32 -12.02 -3.28 -17.77
N ALA A 33 -11.39 -2.11 -17.90
CA ALA A 33 -11.15 -1.23 -16.77
C ALA A 33 -12.40 -0.45 -16.37
N GLN A 34 -12.37 0.07 -15.15
CA GLN A 34 -13.33 1.08 -14.67
C GLN A 34 -12.57 2.39 -14.49
N ALA A 35 -13.28 3.51 -14.35
CA ALA A 35 -12.71 4.87 -14.37
C ALA A 35 -11.83 5.23 -13.15
N LEU A 36 -11.19 4.25 -12.51
CA LEU A 36 -10.21 4.42 -11.43
C LEU A 36 -8.80 4.29 -12.00
N GLY A 37 -8.12 5.43 -12.20
CA GLY A 37 -6.72 5.50 -12.65
C GLY A 37 -5.75 5.56 -11.47
N ILE A 38 -4.59 4.90 -11.58
CA ILE A 38 -3.57 4.86 -10.52
C ILE A 38 -2.31 5.68 -10.84
N ASN A 39 -2.23 6.26 -12.04
CA ASN A 39 -1.11 7.11 -12.43
C ASN A 39 -1.48 8.60 -12.30
N PRO A 40 -0.87 9.35 -11.37
CA PRO A 40 -1.11 10.79 -11.21
C PRO A 40 -0.29 11.65 -12.20
N GLY A 41 0.61 11.06 -12.97
CA GLY A 41 1.51 11.77 -13.89
C GLY A 41 0.85 12.18 -15.21
N LYS A 42 1.61 12.90 -16.05
CA LYS A 42 1.23 13.18 -17.44
C LYS A 42 1.43 11.93 -18.28
N GLY A 43 0.34 11.31 -18.75
CA GLY A 43 0.39 10.11 -19.57
C GLY A 43 -0.86 9.26 -19.44
N ASP A 44 -0.72 7.97 -19.72
CA ASP A 44 -1.81 7.01 -19.56
C ASP A 44 -2.24 6.91 -18.08
N PRO A 45 -3.54 7.03 -17.74
CA PRO A 45 -4.02 7.02 -16.35
C PRO A 45 -3.81 5.69 -15.61
N HIS A 46 -3.44 4.61 -16.31
CA HIS A 46 -3.36 3.25 -15.78
C HIS A 46 -4.68 2.83 -15.12
N PHE A 47 -5.80 2.91 -15.85
CA PHE A 47 -7.09 2.47 -15.34
C PHE A 47 -7.05 1.00 -14.90
N ILE A 48 -7.72 0.68 -13.80
CA ILE A 48 -7.81 -0.69 -13.27
C ILE A 48 -9.25 -1.21 -13.27
N CYS A 49 -9.41 -2.53 -13.42
CA CYS A 49 -10.72 -3.16 -13.30
C CYS A 49 -11.09 -3.38 -11.82
N ARG A 50 -12.40 -3.51 -11.54
CA ARG A 50 -12.92 -3.80 -10.19
C ARG A 50 -12.27 -5.01 -9.51
N ARG A 51 -11.90 -6.03 -10.29
CA ARG A 51 -11.28 -7.25 -9.76
C ARG A 51 -9.87 -6.96 -9.25
N CYS A 52 -9.07 -6.24 -10.05
CA CYS A 52 -7.71 -5.87 -9.65
C CYS A 52 -7.71 -4.86 -8.51
N SER A 53 -8.68 -3.93 -8.46
CA SER A 53 -8.78 -3.00 -7.33
C SER A 53 -9.08 -3.73 -6.01
N VAL A 54 -9.99 -4.71 -6.02
CA VAL A 54 -10.27 -5.55 -4.85
C VAL A 54 -9.09 -6.45 -4.51
N ALA A 55 -8.44 -7.06 -5.51
CA ALA A 55 -7.27 -7.91 -5.26
C ALA A 55 -6.10 -7.13 -4.62
N ILE A 56 -5.88 -5.87 -5.02
CA ILE A 56 -4.90 -4.99 -4.38
C ILE A 56 -5.31 -4.70 -2.92
N ASP A 57 -6.59 -4.47 -2.65
CA ASP A 57 -7.09 -4.28 -1.29
C ASP A 57 -6.93 -5.55 -0.44
N ASP A 58 -7.15 -6.73 -1.02
CA ASP A 58 -6.91 -8.01 -0.36
C ASP A 58 -5.42 -8.28 -0.13
N TYR A 59 -4.54 -7.85 -1.05
CA TYR A 59 -3.10 -7.94 -0.87
C TYR A 59 -2.63 -7.12 0.33
N LYS A 60 -3.23 -5.94 0.55
CA LYS A 60 -3.00 -5.12 1.76
C LYS A 60 -3.51 -5.79 3.05
N LYS A 61 -4.31 -6.86 2.96
CA LYS A 61 -4.73 -7.68 4.11
C LYS A 61 -3.76 -8.82 4.41
N ILE A 62 -2.82 -9.14 3.49
CA ILE A 62 -1.74 -10.08 3.74
C ILE A 62 -0.82 -9.43 4.78
N ARG A 63 -0.90 -9.89 6.04
CA ARG A 63 -0.22 -9.29 7.21
C ARG A 63 1.27 -9.60 7.32
N ARG A 64 1.90 -10.00 6.22
CA ARG A 64 3.35 -10.12 6.15
C ARG A 64 3.89 -8.76 5.76
N LEU A 65 4.73 -8.23 6.63
CA LEU A 65 5.53 -7.06 6.31
C LEU A 65 6.46 -7.43 5.15
N ASP A 66 6.53 -6.57 4.14
CA ASP A 66 7.58 -6.69 3.12
C ASP A 66 8.96 -6.30 3.68
N ASP A 67 10.03 -6.49 2.89
CA ASP A 67 11.40 -6.24 3.34
C ASP A 67 11.63 -4.77 3.76
N TYR A 68 10.94 -3.81 3.14
CA TYR A 68 11.04 -2.40 3.50
C TYR A 68 10.25 -2.10 4.78
N GLU A 69 9.08 -2.72 4.94
CA GLU A 69 8.28 -2.64 6.14
C GLU A 69 8.96 -3.29 7.35
N LEU A 70 9.79 -4.31 7.14
CA LEU A 70 10.65 -4.88 8.19
C LEU A 70 11.75 -3.89 8.62
N VAL A 71 12.39 -3.20 7.68
CA VAL A 71 13.36 -2.12 8.01
C VAL A 71 12.68 -0.98 8.75
N ALA A 72 11.46 -0.60 8.34
CA ALA A 72 10.67 0.40 9.05
C ALA A 72 10.29 -0.07 10.47
N LEU A 73 10.04 -1.36 10.65
CA LEU A 73 9.77 -1.94 11.96
C LEU A 73 10.98 -1.85 12.88
N ASP A 74 12.20 -2.09 12.38
CA ASP A 74 13.43 -1.92 13.14
C ASP A 74 13.60 -0.48 13.66
N ALA A 75 13.40 0.51 12.78
CA ALA A 75 13.44 1.92 13.19
C ALA A 75 12.35 2.27 14.24
N GLY A 76 11.21 1.57 14.19
CA GLY A 76 10.16 1.69 15.20
C GLY A 76 10.58 1.13 16.56
N VAL A 77 11.37 0.05 16.60
CA VAL A 77 11.93 -0.51 17.83
C VAL A 77 12.88 0.50 18.48
N ASP A 78 13.78 1.09 17.71
CA ASP A 78 14.71 2.12 18.20
C ASP A 78 13.96 3.30 18.81
N ALA A 79 12.97 3.84 18.10
CA ALA A 79 12.18 4.98 18.57
C ALA A 79 11.39 4.69 19.86
N VAL A 80 10.84 3.47 20.00
CA VAL A 80 10.14 3.08 21.24
C VAL A 80 11.15 2.89 22.37
N GLY A 81 12.33 2.33 22.09
CA GLY A 81 13.42 2.21 23.07
C GLY A 81 13.85 3.56 23.63
N GLU A 82 14.10 4.53 22.75
CA GLU A 82 14.42 5.92 23.12
C GLU A 82 13.32 6.52 24.00
N TRP A 83 12.04 6.39 23.60
CA TRP A 83 10.92 6.92 24.36
C TRP A 83 10.79 6.32 25.77
N ILE A 84 11.02 5.00 25.91
CA ILE A 84 10.98 4.34 27.23
C ILE A 84 12.15 4.81 28.11
N ALA A 85 13.34 4.93 27.54
CA ALA A 85 14.53 5.39 28.24
C ALA A 85 14.35 6.83 28.78
N GLU A 86 13.83 7.74 27.95
CA GLU A 86 13.53 9.12 28.36
C GLU A 86 12.54 9.20 29.53
N ARG A 87 11.53 8.33 29.54
CA ARG A 87 10.46 8.32 30.55
C ARG A 87 10.83 7.58 31.83
N GLY A 88 11.92 6.81 31.84
CA GLY A 88 12.37 6.04 33.01
C GLY A 88 11.36 4.97 33.45
N LEU A 89 10.59 4.39 32.52
CA LEU A 89 9.47 3.49 32.84
C LEU A 89 9.90 2.08 33.30
N GLY A 90 11.20 1.80 33.42
CA GLY A 90 11.74 0.52 33.88
C GLY A 90 11.48 -0.68 32.95
N ALA A 91 10.75 -0.49 31.84
CA ALA A 91 10.49 -1.48 30.82
C ALA A 91 11.57 -1.42 29.73
N ASP A 92 12.80 -1.80 30.07
CA ASP A 92 13.88 -1.80 29.07
C ASP A 92 13.58 -2.84 27.97
N LEU A 93 13.49 -2.37 26.72
CA LEU A 93 13.29 -3.23 25.56
C LEU A 93 14.42 -4.23 25.38
N SER A 94 15.62 -3.93 25.88
CA SER A 94 16.78 -4.83 25.87
C SER A 94 16.56 -6.14 26.63
N LEU A 95 15.54 -6.20 27.49
CA LEU A 95 15.17 -7.42 28.22
C LEU A 95 14.38 -8.43 27.36
N TYR A 96 13.89 -8.02 26.20
CA TYR A 96 13.22 -8.88 25.23
C TYR A 96 14.22 -9.31 24.14
N ASP A 97 13.99 -10.47 23.54
CA ASP A 97 14.74 -10.85 22.34
C ASP A 97 14.35 -9.98 21.14
N ASP A 98 15.19 -9.95 20.12
CA ASP A 98 14.99 -9.09 18.96
C ASP A 98 13.68 -9.39 18.19
N LEU A 99 13.12 -10.60 18.33
CA LEU A 99 11.86 -10.96 17.70
C LEU A 99 10.69 -10.37 18.50
N ASP A 100 10.71 -10.50 19.82
CA ASP A 100 9.69 -10.01 20.73
C ASP A 100 9.63 -8.47 20.73
N GLN A 101 10.78 -7.79 20.65
CA GLN A 101 10.83 -6.33 20.47
C GLN A 101 10.09 -5.90 19.20
N ARG A 102 10.37 -6.57 18.06
CA ARG A 102 9.68 -6.33 16.79
C ARG A 102 8.20 -6.67 16.87
N MET A 103 7.82 -7.76 17.52
CA MET A 103 6.42 -8.16 17.67
C MET A 103 5.62 -7.17 18.54
N LEU A 104 6.24 -6.60 19.58
CA LEU A 104 5.64 -5.55 20.40
C LEU A 104 5.31 -4.32 19.55
N VAL A 105 6.30 -3.79 18.81
CA VAL A 105 6.12 -2.60 17.97
C VAL A 105 5.14 -2.87 16.83
N LYS A 106 5.21 -4.05 16.21
CA LYS A 106 4.27 -4.48 15.17
C LYS A 106 2.84 -4.53 15.69
N ALA A 107 2.63 -5.05 16.90
CA ALA A 107 1.31 -5.11 17.52
C ALA A 107 0.73 -3.71 17.76
N ALA A 108 1.55 -2.77 18.25
CA ALA A 108 1.15 -1.38 18.43
C ALA A 108 0.78 -0.72 17.09
N TRP A 109 1.65 -0.84 16.08
CA TRP A 109 1.42 -0.27 14.75
C TRP A 109 0.16 -0.84 14.08
N GLU A 110 -0.01 -2.17 14.08
CA GLU A 110 -1.23 -2.80 13.55
C GLU A 110 -2.50 -2.37 14.29
N GLY A 111 -2.39 -2.16 15.61
CA GLY A 111 -3.45 -1.59 16.44
C GLY A 111 -3.89 -0.22 15.94
N CYS A 112 -2.95 0.72 15.78
CA CYS A 112 -3.20 2.05 15.24
C CYS A 112 -3.81 2.00 13.84
N ALA A 113 -3.25 1.19 12.94
CA ALA A 113 -3.72 1.09 11.57
C ALA A 113 -5.14 0.50 11.47
N ARG A 114 -5.50 -0.45 12.35
CA ARG A 114 -6.86 -0.99 12.43
C ARG A 114 -7.84 0.02 13.02
N GLY A 115 -7.44 0.74 14.07
CA GLY A 115 -8.24 1.81 14.68
C GLY A 115 -8.54 2.92 13.68
N LEU A 116 -7.55 3.38 12.93
CA LEU A 116 -7.73 4.39 11.88
C LEU A 116 -8.74 3.94 10.83
N ARG A 117 -8.63 2.71 10.33
CA ARG A 117 -9.59 2.15 9.36
C ARG A 117 -11.01 2.06 9.93
N ALA A 118 -11.17 1.77 11.22
CA ALA A 118 -12.48 1.76 11.86
C ALA A 118 -13.06 3.17 11.97
N ALA A 119 -12.26 4.14 12.45
CA ALA A 119 -12.68 5.54 12.55
C ALA A 119 -13.09 6.13 11.20
N LEU A 120 -12.35 5.81 10.12
CA LEU A 120 -12.68 6.27 8.77
C LEU A 120 -14.01 5.71 8.23
N LYS A 121 -14.49 4.56 8.72
CA LYS A 121 -15.80 4.02 8.31
C LYS A 121 -16.96 4.81 8.89
N GLU A 122 -16.76 5.39 10.07
CA GLU A 122 -17.77 6.20 10.77
C GLU A 122 -17.64 7.69 10.43
N ALA A 123 -16.64 8.05 9.61
CA ALA A 123 -16.38 9.43 9.27
C ALA A 123 -17.46 9.99 8.33
N PRO A 124 -17.92 11.25 8.54
CA PRO A 124 -19.04 11.83 7.81
C PRO A 124 -18.68 12.45 6.45
N PHE A 125 -17.53 12.14 5.88
CA PHE A 125 -17.03 12.72 4.61
C PHE A 125 -16.99 11.71 3.48
#